data_AF-A0A531KKU9-F1
#
_entry.id   AF-A0A531KKU9-F1
#
_cell.length_a   1.000
_cell.length_b   1.000
_cell.length_c   1.000
_cell.angle_alpha   90.00
_cell.angle_beta   90.00
_cell.angle_gamma   90.00
#
_symmetry.space_group_name_H-M   'P 1'
#
loop_
_entity.id
_entity.type
_entity.pdbx_description
1 polymer ?
#
loop_
_entity_poly.entity_id
_entity_poly.type
_entity_poly.pdbx_seq_one_letter_code
_entity_poly.pdbx_strand_id
1 'polypeptide(L)' 'ALLRGFYYEGWHPGRRAIARNRNSFLDRIHDGVHRDPAVDPEEVARSVLGQLADRLSAAEIEEAKAATPRVLHDLWPT' A
#
# COMPACT_ATOMS: atom_id res chain seq x y z
N ALA A 1 -15.68 -8.24 6.90
CA ALA A 1 -14.94 -9.22 7.73
C ALA A 1 -13.77 -9.86 6.98
N LEU A 2 -13.92 -10.30 5.71
CA LEU A 2 -12.88 -11.02 4.96
C LEU A 2 -11.58 -10.22 4.70
N LEU A 3 -11.70 -8.96 4.25
CA LEU A 3 -10.54 -8.10 3.97
C LEU A 3 -9.63 -7.91 5.18
N ARG A 4 -10.19 -7.86 6.39
CA ARG A 4 -9.41 -7.76 7.63
C ARG A 4 -8.59 -9.02 7.88
N GLY A 5 -9.16 -10.20 7.65
CA GLY A 5 -8.45 -11.48 7.78
C GLY A 5 -7.26 -11.54 6.84
N PHE A 6 -7.48 -11.19 5.57
CA PHE A 6 -6.42 -11.13 4.55
C PHE A 6 -5.34 -10.08 4.88
N TYR A 7 -5.73 -8.89 5.34
CA TYR A 7 -4.77 -7.83 5.69
C TYR A 7 -3.77 -8.22 6.78
N TYR A 8 -4.18 -9.05 7.75
CA TYR A 8 -3.31 -9.50 8.82
C TYR A 8 -2.63 -10.85 8.54
N GLU A 9 -2.91 -11.48 7.40
CA GLU A 9 -2.28 -12.72 7.01
C GLU A 9 -0.77 -12.51 6.79
N GLY A 10 0.07 -13.30 7.45
CA GLY A 10 1.53 -13.16 7.40
C GLY A 10 2.08 -11.89 8.07
N TRP A 11 1.26 -11.10 8.79
CA TRP A 11 1.75 -9.92 9.50
C TRP A 11 2.54 -10.31 10.76
N HIS A 12 3.79 -9.84 10.87
CA HIS A 12 4.67 -10.10 12.00
C HIS A 12 5.00 -8.80 12.76
N PRO A 13 4.41 -8.54 13.93
CA PRO A 13 4.56 -7.26 14.64
C PRO A 13 6.00 -6.96 15.07
N GLY A 14 6.84 -8.00 15.23
CA GLY A 14 8.26 -7.85 15.57
C GLY A 14 9.19 -7.49 14.39
N ARG A 15 8.71 -7.56 13.14
CA ARG A 15 9.50 -7.28 11.93
C ARG A 15 8.95 -6.05 11.23
N ARG A 16 9.49 -4.87 11.57
CA ARG A 16 9.04 -3.61 10.98
C ARG A 16 9.56 -3.50 9.53
N ALA A 17 8.69 -3.77 8.57
CA ALA A 17 9.00 -3.61 7.14
C ALA A 17 8.89 -2.13 6.74
N ILE A 18 9.92 -1.34 7.08
CA ILE A 18 10.01 0.06 6.67
C ILE A 18 10.47 0.08 5.21
N ALA A 19 9.56 0.43 4.30
CA ALA A 19 9.97 0.81 2.96
C ALA A 19 10.82 2.09 3.08
N ARG A 20 12.10 1.99 2.72
CA ARG A 20 13.07 3.09 2.87
C ARG A 20 12.93 4.12 1.75
N ASN A 21 12.37 3.70 0.62
CA ASN A 21 12.11 4.54 -0.55
C ASN A 21 10.97 3.95 -1.41
N ARG A 22 10.53 4.71 -2.41
CA ARG A 22 9.47 4.35 -3.37
C ARG A 22 9.70 3.01 -4.05
N ASN A 23 10.89 2.77 -4.58
CA ASN A 23 11.21 1.51 -5.28
C ASN A 23 11.09 0.31 -4.35
N SER A 24 11.60 0.40 -3.12
CA SER A 24 11.47 -0.69 -2.14
C SER A 24 10.03 -1.00 -1.73
N PHE A 25 9.12 -0.02 -1.86
CA PHE A 25 7.69 -0.24 -1.66
C PHE A 25 7.08 -0.95 -2.86
N LEU A 26 7.36 -0.48 -4.07
CA LEU A 26 6.88 -1.09 -5.31
C LEU A 26 7.42 -2.51 -5.52
N ASP A 27 8.68 -2.77 -5.18
CA ASP A 27 9.28 -4.11 -5.24
C ASP A 27 8.52 -5.11 -4.36
N ARG A 28 8.08 -4.69 -3.17
CA ARG A 28 7.28 -5.54 -2.27
C ARG A 28 5.89 -5.82 -2.83
N ILE A 29 5.29 -4.85 -3.53
CA ILE A 29 4.02 -5.05 -4.23
C ILE A 29 4.22 -6.05 -5.36
N HIS A 30 5.28 -5.88 -6.14
CA HIS A 30 5.64 -6.77 -7.23
C HIS A 30 5.87 -8.21 -6.72
N ASP A 31 6.58 -8.38 -5.61
CA ASP A 31 6.72 -9.67 -4.94
C ASP A 31 5.36 -10.27 -4.52
N GLY A 32 4.45 -9.44 -3.99
CA GLY A 32 3.10 -9.85 -3.58
C GLY A 32 2.18 -10.28 -4.74
N VAL A 33 2.44 -9.79 -5.95
CA VAL A 33 1.79 -10.24 -7.19
C VAL A 33 2.63 -11.29 -7.94
N HIS A 34 3.54 -11.97 -7.25
CA HIS A 34 4.41 -13.03 -7.79
C HIS A 34 5.31 -12.59 -8.95
N ARG A 35 5.63 -11.29 -9.01
CA ARG A 35 6.42 -10.67 -10.08
C ARG A 35 5.88 -10.96 -11.49
N ASP A 36 4.56 -10.96 -11.64
CA ASP A 36 3.92 -11.12 -12.94
C ASP A 36 4.38 -9.99 -13.88
N PRO A 37 5.07 -10.29 -15.00
CA PRO A 37 5.58 -9.28 -15.92
C PRO A 37 4.48 -8.46 -16.61
N ALA A 38 3.23 -8.91 -16.57
CA ALA A 38 2.08 -8.18 -17.10
C ALA A 38 1.51 -7.15 -16.10
N VAL A 39 2.02 -7.09 -14.87
CA VAL A 39 1.49 -6.24 -13.79
C VAL A 39 2.49 -5.13 -13.46
N ASP A 40 2.07 -3.87 -13.62
CA ASP A 40 2.81 -2.73 -13.11
C ASP A 40 2.52 -2.55 -11.60
N PRO A 41 3.53 -2.70 -10.70
CA PRO A 41 3.33 -2.53 -9.27
C PRO A 41 2.89 -1.10 -8.88
N GLU A 42 3.24 -0.07 -9.65
CA GLU A 42 2.80 1.29 -9.38
C GLU A 42 1.31 1.47 -9.68
N GLU A 43 0.82 0.91 -10.80
CA GLU A 43 -0.61 0.92 -11.12
C GLU A 43 -1.42 0.16 -10.06
N VAL A 44 -0.92 -0.98 -9.58
CA VAL A 44 -1.54 -1.72 -8.46
C VAL A 44 -1.61 -0.85 -7.21
N ALA A 45 -0.51 -0.19 -6.83
CA ALA A 45 -0.46 0.67 -5.65
C ALA A 45 -1.51 1.79 -5.74
N ARG A 46 -1.51 2.54 -6.84
CA ARG A 46 -2.44 3.66 -7.08
C ARG A 46 -3.89 3.18 -7.09
N SER A 47 -4.17 2.04 -7.73
CA SER A 47 -5.51 1.48 -7.81
C SER A 47 -6.06 1.10 -6.44
N VAL A 48 -5.25 0.44 -5.60
CA VAL A 48 -5.66 0.04 -4.25
C VAL A 48 -5.84 1.26 -3.34
N LEU A 49 -4.91 2.23 -3.39
CA LEU A 49 -5.02 3.46 -2.60
C LEU A 49 -6.24 4.30 -3.02
N GLY A 50 -6.53 4.38 -4.33
CA GLY A 50 -7.76 5.00 -4.84
C GLY A 50 -9.02 4.31 -4.30
N GLN A 51 -9.06 2.98 -4.35
CA GLN A 51 -10.17 2.20 -3.80
C GLN A 51 -10.37 2.38 -2.30
N LEU A 52 -9.29 2.61 -1.53
CA LEU A 52 -9.37 2.96 -0.11
C LEU A 52 -9.95 4.37 0.07
N ALA A 53 -9.48 5.34 -0.72
CA ALA A 53 -9.96 6.71 -0.69
C ALA A 53 -11.46 6.83 -0.99
N ASP A 54 -11.99 6.00 -1.89
CA ASP A 54 -13.41 5.96 -2.22
C ASP A 54 -14.29 5.39 -1.08
N ARG A 55 -13.69 4.64 -0.14
CA ARG A 55 -14.44 3.86 0.88
C ARG A 55 -14.25 4.37 2.30
N LEU A 56 -13.17 5.11 2.56
CA LEU A 56 -12.83 5.64 3.87
C LEU A 56 -13.12 7.14 3.93
N SER A 57 -13.26 7.67 5.14
CA SER A 57 -13.42 9.11 5.32
C SER A 57 -12.14 9.86 4.96
N ALA A 58 -12.29 11.13 4.57
CA ALA A 58 -11.14 12.00 4.29
C ALA A 58 -10.16 12.09 5.48
N ALA A 59 -10.66 12.07 6.71
CA ALA A 59 -9.83 12.09 7.92
C ALA A 59 -8.97 10.82 8.05
N GLU A 60 -9.55 9.63 7.81
CA GLU A 60 -8.82 8.36 7.85
C GLU A 60 -7.78 8.27 6.73
N ILE A 61 -8.08 8.80 5.55
CA ILE A 61 -7.14 8.85 4.43
C ILE A 61 -5.96 9.77 4.71
N GLU A 62 -6.21 10.96 5.25
CA GLU A 62 -5.14 11.88 5.65
C GLU A 62 -4.26 11.30 6.77
N GLU A 63 -4.86 10.62 7.74
CA GLU A 63 -4.10 9.90 8.78
C GLU A 63 -3.24 8.78 8.18
N ALA A 64 -3.81 7.96 7.31
CA ALA A 64 -3.09 6.87 6.64
C ALA A 64 -1.93 7.40 5.78
N LYS A 65 -2.17 8.47 5.01
CA LYS A 65 -1.13 9.16 4.23
C LYS A 65 -0.04 9.70 5.14
N ALA A 66 -0.38 10.37 6.23
CA ALA A 66 0.58 10.88 7.22
C ALA A 66 1.41 9.77 7.89
N ALA A 67 0.84 8.57 8.06
CA ALA A 67 1.55 7.41 8.58
C ALA A 67 2.54 6.76 7.58
N THR A 68 2.51 7.17 6.31
CA THR A 68 3.46 6.70 5.28
C THR A 68 4.59 7.70 5.03
N PRO A 69 5.79 7.24 4.60
CA PRO A 69 6.87 8.12 4.18
C PRO A 69 6.44 9.11 3.08
N ARG A 70 6.89 10.37 3.18
CA ARG A 70 6.57 11.44 2.20
C ARG A 70 6.83 11.06 0.74
N VAL A 71 7.82 10.21 0.48
CA VAL A 71 8.18 9.74 -0.87
C VAL A 71 7.11 8.84 -1.52
N LEU A 72 6.10 8.42 -0.76
CA LEU A 72 4.96 7.65 -1.25
C LEU A 72 3.68 8.50 -1.39
N HIS A 73 3.72 9.77 -0.97
CA HIS A 73 2.52 10.63 -0.95
C HIS A 73 2.00 10.91 -2.36
N ASP A 74 2.85 10.78 -3.38
CA ASP A 74 2.51 10.91 -4.80
C ASP A 74 1.68 9.73 -5.34
N LEU A 75 1.63 8.61 -4.63
CA LEU A 75 0.83 7.43 -5.00
C LEU A 75 -0.63 7.55 -4.52
N TRP A 76 -0.90 8.42 -3.56
CA TRP A 76 -2.26 8.68 -3.09
C TRP A 76 -3.01 9.55 -4.11
N PRO A 77 -4.34 9.33 -4.27
CA PRO A 77 -5.16 10.22 -5.07
C PRO A 77 -5.15 11.65 -4.51
N THR A 78 -5.24 12.63 -5.40
CA THR A 78 -5.47 14.06 -5.09
C THR A 78 -6.88 14.32 -4.61
#